data_AF-A0AAT9HCW0-F1
#
_entry.id   AF-A0AAT9HCW0-F1
#
_cell.length_a   1.000
_cell.length_b   1.000
_cell.length_c   1.000
_cell.angle_alpha   90.00
_cell.angle_beta   90.00
_cell.angle_gamma   90.00
#
_symmetry.space_group_name_H-M   'P 1'
#
loop_
_entity.id
_entity.type
_entity.pdbx_description
1 polymer ?
#
loop_
_entity_poly.entity_id
_entity_poly.type
_entity_poly.pdbx_seq_one_letter_code
_entity_poly.pdbx_strand_id
1 'polypeptide(L)'
;MHPMVKPALRRGWRDLNTVQFGMTPAHALTLGPVDTATGSFLDLLNGTRGRELLREEARRMDLSEGHIDRLVRRLSRAGLLDDSRGGGPAAAALRERTEVLDRLRPDLASLSLTTSEPGDPLRRLAARRSMRVQVRGAGRVGAALAALLSGAGVGEVDVRDVGRVEPWDVAPGGLPAEAVGDRRDEAARRVARRAAPDRPPRRADRSPLDEGDPGFSLVVLAPRDDVAVHAPDPASAETLLSSGTLISTPVSWRGPVWWARWSCRARRDARAVSRRTVPTGTRPGRGWSPSGAPAGSAGWVPAI
;
A
#
# COMPACT_ATOMS: atom_id res chain seq x y z
N MET A 1 16.70 6.50 -8.70
CA MET A 1 15.35 6.41 -9.28
C MET A 1 15.46 5.97 -10.73
N HIS A 2 14.69 4.94 -11.07
CA HIS A 2 14.40 4.52 -12.44
C HIS A 2 12.93 4.89 -12.72
N PRO A 3 12.66 6.08 -13.27
CA PRO A 3 11.30 6.60 -13.36
C PRO A 3 10.46 5.81 -14.36
N MET A 4 9.23 5.53 -13.95
CA MET A 4 8.22 4.82 -14.72
C MET A 4 6.91 5.59 -14.67
N VAL A 5 6.22 5.83 -15.79
CA VAL A 5 4.83 6.29 -15.75
C VAL A 5 3.97 5.20 -15.13
N LYS A 6 3.13 5.54 -14.14
CA LYS A 6 2.33 4.56 -13.39
C LYS A 6 1.49 3.68 -14.32
N PRO A 7 1.68 2.35 -14.34
CA PRO A 7 0.97 1.46 -15.26
C PRO A 7 -0.56 1.44 -15.08
N ALA A 8 -1.06 1.82 -13.91
CA ALA A 8 -2.50 1.95 -13.64
C ALA A 8 -3.14 3.18 -14.34
N LEU A 9 -2.34 4.17 -14.74
CA LEU A 9 -2.81 5.33 -15.48
C LEU A 9 -2.63 5.09 -16.98
N ARG A 10 -3.75 4.80 -17.66
CA ARG A 10 -3.77 4.77 -19.13
C ARG A 10 -3.34 6.12 -19.69
N ARG A 11 -2.53 6.10 -20.74
CA ARG A 11 -2.04 7.31 -21.42
C ARG A 11 -2.61 7.36 -22.83
N GLY A 12 -3.05 8.53 -23.27
CA GLY A 12 -3.50 8.78 -24.64
C GLY A 12 -3.23 10.22 -25.04
N TRP A 13 -3.22 10.49 -26.34
CA TRP A 13 -3.23 11.85 -26.87
C TRP A 13 -4.67 12.37 -26.89
N ARG A 14 -4.91 13.57 -26.36
CA ARG A 14 -6.21 14.26 -26.43
C ARG A 14 -6.32 15.10 -27.71
N ASP A 15 -5.19 15.65 -28.13
CA ASP A 15 -4.97 16.42 -29.35
C ASP A 15 -3.49 16.30 -29.77
N LEU A 16 -3.06 17.10 -30.76
CA LEU A 16 -1.69 17.06 -31.31
C LEU A 16 -0.58 17.46 -30.33
N ASN A 17 -0.88 18.13 -29.21
CA ASN A 17 0.13 18.61 -28.26
C ASN A 17 -0.22 18.35 -26.78
N THR A 18 -1.32 17.64 -26.48
CA THR A 18 -1.74 17.36 -25.10
C THR A 18 -1.85 15.85 -24.85
N VAL A 19 -1.07 15.39 -23.88
CA VAL A 19 -1.10 14.00 -23.38
C VAL A 19 -2.00 13.93 -22.15
N GLN A 20 -3.00 13.05 -22.19
CA GLN A 20 -3.83 12.72 -21.03
C GLN A 20 -3.30 11.46 -20.34
N PHE A 21 -3.22 11.51 -19.01
CA PHE A 21 -2.97 10.37 -18.13
C PHE A 21 -4.22 10.12 -17.29
N GLY A 22 -4.70 8.87 -17.22
CA GLY A 22 -5.92 8.48 -16.50
C GLY A 22 -7.21 8.63 -17.32
N MET A 23 -8.17 7.74 -17.04
CA MET A 23 -9.50 7.70 -17.68
C MET A 23 -10.63 8.24 -16.79
N THR A 24 -10.42 8.34 -15.47
CA THR A 24 -11.44 8.75 -14.50
C THR A 24 -11.15 10.17 -14.01
N PRO A 25 -12.12 11.11 -13.95
CA PRO A 25 -11.87 12.51 -13.54
C PRO A 25 -11.08 12.67 -12.24
N ALA A 26 -11.34 11.80 -11.24
CA ALA A 26 -10.63 11.80 -9.95
C ALA A 26 -9.11 11.52 -10.02
N HIS A 27 -8.61 10.96 -11.13
CA HIS A 27 -7.21 10.58 -11.32
C HIS A 27 -6.67 10.99 -12.70
N ALA A 28 -7.41 11.80 -13.45
CA ALA A 28 -7.08 12.14 -14.83
C ALA A 28 -6.44 13.53 -14.93
N LEU A 29 -5.26 13.59 -15.51
CA LEU A 29 -4.44 14.80 -15.64
C LEU A 29 -3.97 14.99 -17.07
N THR A 30 -4.06 16.23 -17.56
CA THR A 30 -3.57 16.60 -18.89
C THR A 30 -2.23 17.34 -18.80
N LEU A 31 -1.28 16.92 -19.64
CA LEU A 31 0.02 17.53 -19.83
C LEU A 31 0.05 18.16 -21.21
N GLY A 32 0.06 19.49 -21.28
CA GLY A 32 0.22 20.25 -22.52
C GLY A 32 0.85 21.63 -22.28
N PRO A 33 1.49 22.25 -23.30
CA PRO A 33 1.85 21.63 -24.57
C PRO A 33 3.01 20.63 -24.42
N VAL A 34 3.04 19.64 -25.30
CA VAL A 34 4.03 18.56 -25.44
C VAL A 34 4.38 18.46 -26.92
N ASP A 35 5.65 18.64 -27.26
CA ASP A 35 6.16 18.44 -28.62
C ASP A 35 6.48 16.94 -28.89
N THR A 36 6.72 16.60 -30.16
CA THR A 36 7.01 15.21 -30.59
C THR A 36 8.22 14.62 -29.86
N ALA A 37 9.25 15.43 -29.57
CA ALA A 37 10.45 15.00 -28.86
C ALA A 37 10.16 14.67 -27.39
N THR A 38 9.43 15.54 -26.68
CA THR A 38 8.96 15.28 -25.31
C THR A 38 8.00 14.10 -25.26
N GLY A 39 7.10 13.98 -26.25
CA GLY A 39 6.19 12.84 -26.40
C GLY A 39 6.94 11.51 -26.51
N SER A 40 7.93 11.45 -27.39
CA SER A 40 8.82 10.29 -27.55
C SER A 40 9.64 10.00 -26.29
N PHE A 41 10.10 11.04 -25.59
CA PHE A 41 10.80 10.89 -24.32
C PHE A 41 9.93 10.26 -23.23
N LEU A 42 8.61 10.51 -23.20
CA LEU A 42 7.69 9.88 -22.24
C LEU A 42 7.66 8.34 -22.37
N ASP A 43 7.98 7.78 -23.54
CA ASP A 43 8.09 6.32 -23.75
C ASP A 43 9.33 5.70 -23.09
N LEU A 44 10.37 6.51 -22.88
CA LEU A 44 11.59 6.09 -22.18
C LEU A 44 11.39 6.02 -20.65
N LEU A 45 10.32 6.64 -20.13
CA LEU A 45 9.91 6.59 -18.72
C LEU A 45 9.15 5.29 -18.42
N ASN A 46 9.80 4.16 -18.66
CA ASN A 46 9.27 2.80 -18.49
C ASN A 46 9.95 2.02 -17.34
N GLY A 47 10.74 2.69 -16.50
CA GLY A 47 11.42 2.06 -15.36
C GLY A 47 12.66 1.23 -15.69
N THR A 48 13.06 1.10 -16.96
CA THR A 48 14.33 0.42 -17.32
C THR A 48 15.55 1.32 -17.07
N ARG A 49 15.46 2.60 -17.46
CA ARG A 49 16.58 3.56 -17.46
C ARG A 49 16.69 4.34 -16.14
N GLY A 50 17.93 4.59 -15.70
CA GLY A 50 18.25 5.51 -14.59
C GLY A 50 18.25 6.98 -15.04
N ARG A 51 18.45 7.92 -14.10
CA ARG A 51 18.43 9.37 -14.41
C ARG A 51 19.61 9.81 -15.30
N GLU A 52 20.77 9.18 -15.14
CA GLU A 52 21.97 9.46 -15.94
C GLU A 52 21.71 9.12 -17.41
N LEU A 53 21.31 7.86 -17.66
CA LEU A 53 20.98 7.37 -19.00
C LEU A 53 19.83 8.15 -19.65
N LEU A 54 18.80 8.58 -18.89
CA LEU A 54 17.74 9.44 -19.44
C LEU A 54 18.22 10.83 -19.88
N ARG A 55 19.28 11.38 -19.26
CA ARG A 55 19.92 12.62 -19.74
C ARG A 55 20.81 12.41 -20.97
N GLU A 56 21.30 11.20 -21.19
CA GLU A 56 22.00 10.84 -22.42
C GLU A 56 21.02 10.72 -23.60
N GLU A 57 19.93 9.95 -23.42
CA GLU A 57 18.90 9.83 -24.46
C GLU A 57 18.27 11.19 -24.82
N ALA A 58 18.01 12.04 -23.83
CA ALA A 58 17.46 13.37 -24.08
C ALA A 58 18.40 14.30 -24.87
N ARG A 59 19.72 14.17 -24.68
CA ARG A 59 20.72 14.88 -25.49
C ARG A 59 20.77 14.36 -26.93
N ARG A 60 20.49 13.07 -27.16
CA ARG A 60 20.32 12.50 -28.52
C ARG A 60 19.00 12.90 -29.20
N MET A 61 18.05 13.44 -28.43
CA MET A 61 16.75 13.93 -28.90
C MET A 61 16.69 15.47 -28.98
N ASP A 62 17.84 16.15 -28.92
CA ASP A 62 17.98 17.62 -28.93
C ASP A 62 17.13 18.37 -27.88
N LEU A 63 16.80 17.70 -26.76
CA LEU A 63 16.02 18.30 -25.68
C LEU A 63 16.91 19.18 -24.80
N SER A 64 16.48 20.45 -24.60
CA SER A 64 17.24 21.46 -23.85
C SER A 64 17.65 21.04 -22.43
N GLU A 65 18.82 21.53 -21.99
CA GLU A 65 19.34 21.17 -20.66
C GLU A 65 18.37 21.51 -19.53
N GLY A 66 18.27 20.57 -18.59
CA GLY A 66 17.34 20.64 -17.48
C GLY A 66 15.85 20.50 -17.84
N HIS A 67 15.43 20.43 -19.11
CA HIS A 67 14.03 20.19 -19.49
C HIS A 67 13.52 18.88 -18.91
N ILE A 68 14.31 17.82 -19.03
CA ILE A 68 14.01 16.52 -18.45
C ILE A 68 13.92 16.57 -16.93
N ASP A 69 14.87 17.20 -16.25
CA ASP A 69 14.84 17.29 -14.79
C ASP A 69 13.67 18.17 -14.30
N ARG A 70 13.24 19.18 -15.08
CA ARG A 70 11.99 19.92 -14.86
C ARG A 70 10.75 19.04 -15.08
N LEU A 71 10.70 18.27 -16.17
CA LEU A 71 9.61 17.37 -16.56
C LEU A 71 9.42 16.23 -15.55
N VAL A 72 10.48 15.46 -15.26
CA VAL A 72 10.47 14.36 -14.28
C VAL A 72 10.03 14.86 -12.91
N ARG A 73 10.54 16.02 -12.46
CA ARG A 73 10.10 16.67 -11.22
C ARG A 73 8.62 17.07 -11.26
N ARG A 74 8.12 17.57 -12.40
CA ARG A 74 6.72 17.96 -12.58
C ARG A 74 5.77 16.76 -12.59
N LEU A 75 6.13 15.68 -13.29
CA LEU A 75 5.38 14.42 -13.33
C LEU A 75 5.37 13.73 -11.97
N SER A 76 6.51 13.74 -11.25
CA SER A 76 6.61 13.23 -9.88
C SER A 76 5.73 14.02 -8.90
N ARG A 77 5.74 15.36 -8.97
CA ARG A 77 4.85 16.21 -8.15
C ARG A 77 3.36 16.01 -8.46
N ALA A 78 3.03 15.70 -9.71
CA ALA A 78 1.68 15.33 -10.13
C ALA A 78 1.27 13.90 -9.72
N GLY A 79 2.19 13.12 -9.12
CA GLY A 79 1.93 11.73 -8.76
C GLY A 79 1.75 10.81 -9.97
N LEU A 80 2.32 11.14 -11.13
CA LEU A 80 2.23 10.33 -12.36
C LEU A 80 3.38 9.33 -12.53
N LEU A 81 4.48 9.54 -11.80
CA LEU A 81 5.64 8.64 -11.81
C LEU A 81 5.66 7.69 -10.61
N ASP A 82 6.24 6.53 -10.86
CA ASP A 82 6.73 5.56 -9.88
C ASP A 82 8.25 5.33 -10.08
N ASP A 83 8.90 4.64 -9.15
CA ASP A 83 10.32 4.26 -9.24
C ASP A 83 10.42 2.74 -9.23
N SER A 84 10.80 2.12 -10.36
CA SER A 84 10.86 0.65 -10.49
C SER A 84 11.84 -0.01 -9.51
N ARG A 85 12.82 0.75 -9.00
CA ARG A 85 13.78 0.31 -7.97
C ARG A 85 13.54 0.95 -6.60
N GLY A 86 12.51 1.79 -6.47
CA GLY A 86 12.20 2.55 -5.26
C GLY A 86 11.49 1.76 -4.16
N GLY A 87 11.36 2.38 -2.99
CA GLY A 87 10.62 1.83 -1.84
C GLY A 87 11.47 1.19 -0.73
N GLY A 88 12.79 1.10 -0.90
CA GLY A 88 13.73 0.64 0.14
C GLY A 88 13.95 -0.89 0.21
N PRO A 89 14.71 -1.38 1.20
CA PRO A 89 15.17 -2.78 1.25
C PRO A 89 14.05 -3.81 1.27
N ALA A 90 12.97 -3.58 2.04
CA ALA A 90 11.83 -4.50 2.10
C ALA A 90 11.06 -4.55 0.77
N ALA A 91 11.01 -3.44 0.02
CA ALA A 91 10.45 -3.40 -1.33
C ALA A 91 11.35 -4.13 -2.33
N ALA A 92 12.68 -4.04 -2.18
CA ALA A 92 13.62 -4.81 -2.99
C ALA A 92 13.49 -6.32 -2.75
N ALA A 93 13.47 -6.77 -1.48
CA ALA A 93 13.25 -8.19 -1.15
C ALA A 93 11.89 -8.74 -1.62
N LEU A 94 10.88 -7.87 -1.82
CA LEU A 94 9.60 -8.26 -2.42
C LEU A 94 9.67 -8.34 -3.96
N ARG A 95 10.53 -7.56 -4.63
CA ARG A 95 10.76 -7.64 -6.08
C ARG A 95 11.37 -8.97 -6.52
N GLU A 96 12.20 -9.59 -5.68
CA GLU A 96 12.74 -10.93 -5.92
C GLU A 96 11.68 -12.05 -5.82
N ARG A 97 10.43 -11.74 -5.46
CA ARG A 97 9.31 -12.69 -5.37
C ARG A 97 8.29 -12.47 -6.49
N THR A 98 8.68 -12.74 -7.73
CA THR A 98 7.86 -12.51 -8.94
C THR A 98 6.43 -13.02 -8.81
N GLU A 99 6.25 -14.32 -8.50
CA GLU A 99 4.93 -14.96 -8.32
C GLU A 99 4.02 -14.24 -7.30
N VAL A 100 4.62 -13.70 -6.24
CA VAL A 100 3.90 -12.96 -5.18
C VAL A 100 3.45 -11.59 -5.69
N LEU A 101 4.30 -10.93 -6.48
CA LEU A 101 3.96 -9.66 -7.10
C LEU A 101 2.96 -9.80 -8.24
N ASP A 102 2.98 -10.89 -8.99
CA ASP A 102 1.97 -11.14 -10.04
C ASP A 102 0.58 -11.38 -9.42
N ARG A 103 0.50 -12.17 -8.33
CA ARG A 103 -0.76 -12.33 -7.57
C ARG A 103 -1.22 -11.02 -6.91
N LEU A 104 -0.31 -10.16 -6.44
CA LEU A 104 -0.60 -8.87 -5.82
C LEU A 104 -0.60 -7.68 -6.81
N ARG A 105 -0.54 -7.93 -8.12
CA ARG A 105 -0.49 -6.90 -9.15
C ARG A 105 -1.71 -5.95 -9.13
N PRO A 106 -2.96 -6.42 -8.87
CA PRO A 106 -4.12 -5.54 -8.71
C PRO A 106 -4.00 -4.60 -7.49
N ASP A 107 -3.54 -5.12 -6.35
CA ASP A 107 -3.27 -4.33 -5.13
C ASP A 107 -2.20 -3.28 -5.37
N LEU A 108 -1.10 -3.64 -6.04
CA LEU A 108 -0.02 -2.71 -6.37
C LEU A 108 -0.50 -1.60 -7.31
N ALA A 109 -1.34 -1.93 -8.30
CA ALA A 109 -1.98 -0.95 -9.17
C ALA A 109 -2.89 0.01 -8.39
N SER A 110 -3.74 -0.51 -7.49
CA SER A 110 -4.61 0.31 -6.62
C SER A 110 -3.80 1.20 -5.66
N LEU A 111 -2.71 0.69 -5.10
CA LEU A 111 -1.79 1.50 -4.29
C LEU A 111 -1.16 2.61 -5.13
N SER A 112 -0.76 2.34 -6.38
CA SER A 112 -0.19 3.38 -7.27
C SER A 112 -1.12 4.57 -7.50
N LEU A 113 -2.43 4.38 -7.52
CA LEU A 113 -3.40 5.48 -7.65
C LEU A 113 -3.55 6.30 -6.35
N THR A 114 -3.30 5.70 -5.19
CA THR A 114 -3.50 6.33 -3.86
C THR A 114 -2.23 6.85 -3.19
N THR A 115 -1.08 6.76 -3.87
CA THR A 115 0.21 7.26 -3.37
C THR A 115 0.92 8.17 -4.37
N SER A 116 1.32 9.38 -3.96
CA SER A 116 1.94 10.36 -4.87
C SER A 116 3.46 10.19 -5.05
N GLU A 117 4.17 9.65 -4.07
CA GLU A 117 5.64 9.55 -4.09
C GLU A 117 6.13 8.34 -4.93
N PRO A 118 7.25 8.46 -5.68
CA PRO A 118 7.85 7.32 -6.38
C PRO A 118 8.35 6.22 -5.42
N GLY A 119 8.04 4.96 -5.72
CA GLY A 119 8.39 3.79 -4.92
C GLY A 119 7.45 3.53 -3.72
N ASP A 120 6.50 4.43 -3.47
CA ASP A 120 5.54 4.31 -2.35
C ASP A 120 4.56 3.12 -2.46
N PRO A 121 4.07 2.70 -3.64
CA PRO A 121 3.12 1.59 -3.75
C PRO A 121 3.72 0.30 -3.21
N LEU A 122 4.91 -0.03 -3.70
CA LEU A 122 5.64 -1.24 -3.32
C LEU A 122 6.16 -1.14 -1.88
N ARG A 123 6.57 0.04 -1.42
CA ARG A 123 6.91 0.30 -0.01
C ARG A 123 5.75 -0.01 0.93
N ARG A 124 4.53 0.41 0.58
CA ARG A 124 3.32 0.13 1.36
C ARG A 124 2.90 -1.33 1.29
N LEU A 125 3.07 -1.99 0.14
CA LEU A 125 2.82 -3.43 0.02
C LEU A 125 3.80 -4.24 0.88
N ALA A 126 5.09 -3.90 0.87
CA ALA A 126 6.09 -4.50 1.75
C ALA A 126 5.79 -4.24 3.24
N ALA A 127 5.34 -3.03 3.60
CA ALA A 127 4.92 -2.72 4.97
C ALA A 127 3.67 -3.50 5.40
N ARG A 128 2.67 -3.67 4.52
CA ARG A 128 1.49 -4.54 4.75
C ARG A 128 1.91 -5.98 5.03
N ARG A 129 2.91 -6.48 4.29
CA ARG A 129 3.50 -7.82 4.48
C ARG A 129 4.33 -7.98 5.76
N SER A 130 4.63 -6.91 6.49
CA SER A 130 5.19 -6.98 7.86
C SER A 130 4.14 -6.83 8.97
N MET A 131 2.87 -6.59 8.63
CA MET A 131 1.80 -6.45 9.64
C MET A 131 1.29 -7.81 10.12
N ARG A 132 0.83 -7.81 11.37
CA ARG A 132 0.19 -8.95 12.04
C ARG A 132 -1.23 -8.56 12.40
N VAL A 133 -2.22 -9.37 12.06
CA VAL A 133 -3.63 -9.11 12.33
C VAL A 133 -4.25 -10.31 13.02
N GLN A 134 -5.00 -10.10 14.10
CA GLN A 134 -5.83 -11.14 14.71
C GLN A 134 -7.29 -10.92 14.36
N VAL A 135 -7.96 -11.96 13.91
CA VAL A 135 -9.43 -12.02 13.78
C VAL A 135 -9.97 -12.83 14.95
N ARG A 136 -10.80 -12.22 15.79
CA ARG A 136 -11.50 -12.88 16.90
C ARG A 136 -12.93 -13.20 16.46
N GLY A 137 -13.26 -14.48 16.46
CA GLY A 137 -14.46 -15.02 15.81
C GLY A 137 -14.16 -15.45 14.37
N ALA A 138 -14.58 -16.66 14.02
CA ALA A 138 -14.26 -17.37 12.79
C ALA A 138 -15.53 -17.92 12.09
N GLY A 139 -16.72 -17.40 12.43
CA GLY A 139 -17.94 -17.64 11.65
C GLY A 139 -17.88 -16.98 10.26
N ARG A 140 -19.02 -16.96 9.56
CA ARG A 140 -19.16 -16.48 8.16
C ARG A 140 -18.32 -15.25 7.80
N VAL A 141 -18.42 -14.18 8.60
CA VAL A 141 -17.67 -12.93 8.38
C VAL A 141 -16.19 -13.06 8.75
N GLY A 142 -15.88 -13.64 9.91
CA GLY A 142 -14.50 -13.73 10.42
C GLY A 142 -13.59 -14.59 9.53
N ALA A 143 -14.07 -15.74 9.07
CA ALA A 143 -13.32 -16.60 8.17
C ALA A 143 -13.08 -15.93 6.80
N ALA A 144 -14.09 -15.27 6.24
CA ALA A 144 -13.96 -14.53 4.97
C ALA A 144 -13.00 -13.34 5.10
N LEU A 145 -13.04 -12.58 6.21
CA LEU A 145 -12.08 -11.50 6.47
C LEU A 145 -10.65 -12.03 6.63
N ALA A 146 -10.45 -13.15 7.33
CA ALA A 146 -9.14 -13.77 7.45
C ALA A 146 -8.57 -14.21 6.09
N ALA A 147 -9.42 -14.75 5.21
CA ALA A 147 -9.07 -15.09 3.83
C ALA A 147 -8.68 -13.85 3.02
N LEU A 148 -9.52 -12.80 3.04
CA LEU A 148 -9.29 -11.55 2.31
C LEU A 148 -8.02 -10.82 2.75
N LEU A 149 -7.78 -10.71 4.06
CA LEU A 149 -6.57 -10.10 4.61
C LEU A 149 -5.31 -10.87 4.19
N SER A 150 -5.37 -12.21 4.22
CA SER A 150 -4.27 -13.06 3.78
C SER A 150 -4.00 -12.91 2.28
N GLY A 151 -5.06 -12.95 1.45
CA GLY A 151 -4.98 -12.77 -0.01
C GLY A 151 -4.44 -11.40 -0.42
N ALA A 152 -4.84 -10.34 0.29
CA ALA A 152 -4.32 -8.99 0.11
C ALA A 152 -2.85 -8.80 0.59
N GLY A 153 -2.18 -9.87 1.05
CA GLY A 153 -0.78 -9.83 1.44
C GLY A 153 -0.52 -9.18 2.80
N VAL A 154 -1.39 -9.39 3.79
CA VAL A 154 -1.01 -9.22 5.21
C VAL A 154 -0.03 -10.33 5.60
N GLY A 155 1.01 -10.00 6.36
CA GLY A 155 2.11 -10.92 6.68
C GLY A 155 1.73 -12.09 7.59
N GLU A 156 1.03 -11.81 8.67
CA GLU A 156 0.52 -12.81 9.63
C GLU A 156 -0.96 -12.53 9.89
N VAL A 157 -1.82 -13.51 9.60
CA VAL A 157 -3.25 -13.46 9.98
C VAL A 157 -3.51 -14.59 10.96
N ASP A 158 -3.60 -14.24 12.24
CA ASP A 158 -4.06 -15.14 13.29
C ASP A 158 -5.59 -15.14 13.35
N VAL A 159 -6.17 -16.30 13.64
CA VAL A 159 -7.60 -16.45 13.86
C VAL A 159 -7.81 -17.17 15.19
N ARG A 160 -8.62 -16.55 16.06
CA ARG A 160 -8.96 -17.07 17.38
C ARG A 160 -10.48 -17.21 17.49
N ASP A 161 -10.94 -18.44 17.61
CA ASP A 161 -12.32 -18.81 17.93
C ASP A 161 -12.31 -20.14 18.69
N VAL A 162 -13.46 -20.52 19.25
CA VAL A 162 -13.69 -21.75 20.01
C VAL A 162 -14.83 -22.57 19.39
N GLY A 163 -14.84 -23.87 19.67
CA GLY A 163 -15.85 -24.80 19.16
C GLY A 163 -15.60 -25.26 17.72
N ARG A 164 -16.64 -25.82 17.11
CA ARG A 164 -16.59 -26.49 15.80
C ARG A 164 -17.32 -25.68 14.73
N VAL A 165 -16.98 -25.92 13.47
CA VAL A 165 -17.70 -25.35 12.31
C VAL A 165 -19.10 -25.95 12.28
N GLU A 166 -20.12 -25.09 12.34
CA GLU A 166 -21.53 -25.50 12.22
C GLU A 166 -22.03 -25.32 10.78
N PRO A 167 -23.13 -25.98 10.36
CA PRO A 167 -23.66 -25.84 8.98
C PRO A 167 -23.96 -24.40 8.56
N TRP A 168 -24.31 -23.52 9.50
CA TRP A 168 -24.57 -22.09 9.25
C TRP A 168 -23.31 -21.21 9.28
N ASP A 169 -22.15 -21.74 9.64
CA ASP A 169 -20.86 -21.03 9.53
C ASP A 169 -20.30 -21.04 8.09
N VAL A 170 -20.83 -21.91 7.23
CA VAL A 170 -20.42 -22.07 5.82
C VAL A 170 -20.69 -20.78 5.03
N ALA A 171 -19.69 -20.30 4.28
CA ALA A 171 -19.78 -19.07 3.51
C ALA A 171 -18.83 -19.05 2.30
N PRO A 172 -19.21 -18.41 1.17
CA PRO A 172 -18.31 -18.19 0.04
C PRO A 172 -17.11 -17.34 0.48
N GLY A 173 -15.90 -17.79 0.13
CA GLY A 173 -14.64 -17.16 0.58
C GLY A 173 -14.31 -17.35 2.07
N GLY A 174 -15.19 -17.99 2.85
CA GLY A 174 -15.02 -18.33 4.25
C GLY A 174 -14.84 -19.84 4.45
N LEU A 175 -15.53 -20.40 5.45
CA LEU A 175 -15.50 -21.83 5.73
C LEU A 175 -16.30 -22.61 4.67
N PRO A 176 -15.74 -23.69 4.09
CA PRO A 176 -16.45 -24.51 3.11
C PRO A 176 -17.25 -25.63 3.80
N ALA A 177 -18.16 -26.28 3.07
CA ALA A 177 -19.07 -27.28 3.63
C ALA A 177 -18.35 -28.52 4.19
N GLU A 178 -17.20 -28.90 3.60
CA GLU A 178 -16.41 -30.05 4.03
C GLU A 178 -15.65 -29.81 5.34
N ALA A 179 -15.69 -28.57 5.87
CA ALA A 179 -15.11 -28.24 7.17
C ALA A 179 -16.11 -28.37 8.32
N VAL A 180 -17.40 -28.66 8.08
CA VAL A 180 -18.40 -28.84 9.14
C VAL A 180 -17.96 -29.93 10.12
N GLY A 181 -18.03 -29.65 11.42
CA GLY A 181 -17.53 -30.51 12.49
C GLY A 181 -16.04 -30.31 12.84
N ASP A 182 -15.22 -29.68 11.98
CA ASP A 182 -13.83 -29.38 12.33
C ASP A 182 -13.71 -28.28 13.39
N ARG A 183 -12.54 -28.18 14.03
CA ARG A 183 -12.18 -27.02 14.83
C ARG A 183 -12.23 -25.73 14.00
N ARG A 184 -13.02 -24.74 14.43
CA ARG A 184 -13.31 -23.54 13.63
C ARG A 184 -12.09 -22.66 13.41
N ASP A 185 -11.23 -22.52 14.43
CA ASP A 185 -9.98 -21.78 14.35
C ASP A 185 -8.98 -22.41 13.36
N GLU A 186 -8.82 -23.73 13.42
CA GLU A 186 -7.97 -24.47 12.48
C GLU A 186 -8.51 -24.43 11.04
N ALA A 187 -9.84 -24.56 10.86
CA ALA A 187 -10.48 -24.48 9.57
C ALA A 187 -10.33 -23.08 8.92
N ALA A 188 -10.58 -22.01 9.68
CA ALA A 188 -10.37 -20.65 9.20
C ALA A 188 -8.89 -20.36 8.90
N ARG A 189 -7.96 -20.86 9.72
CA ARG A 189 -6.51 -20.80 9.44
C ARG A 189 -6.13 -21.58 8.17
N ARG A 190 -6.80 -22.68 7.80
CA ARG A 190 -6.61 -23.36 6.51
C ARG A 190 -7.10 -22.51 5.34
N VAL A 191 -8.26 -21.85 5.46
CA VAL A 191 -8.80 -20.94 4.43
C VAL A 191 -7.85 -19.75 4.22
N ALA A 192 -7.43 -19.09 5.30
CA ALA A 192 -6.43 -18.00 5.27
C ALA A 192 -5.14 -18.40 4.54
N ARG A 193 -4.57 -19.57 4.87
CA ARG A 193 -3.36 -20.10 4.21
C ARG A 193 -3.56 -20.43 2.72
N ARG A 194 -4.76 -20.85 2.30
CA ARG A 194 -5.08 -21.09 0.87
C ARG A 194 -5.20 -19.77 0.09
N ALA A 195 -5.73 -18.72 0.72
CA ALA A 195 -5.89 -17.41 0.10
C ALA A 195 -4.55 -16.66 -0.08
N ALA A 196 -3.61 -16.82 0.86
CA ALA A 196 -2.33 -16.09 0.89
C ALA A 196 -1.55 -16.16 -0.46
N PRO A 197 -0.88 -15.06 -0.88
CA PRO A 197 -0.11 -15.00 -2.13
C PRO A 197 1.13 -15.90 -2.11
N ASP A 198 1.74 -16.07 -0.93
CA ASP A 198 2.82 -17.01 -0.63
C ASP A 198 2.59 -17.72 0.71
N ARG A 199 3.39 -18.75 0.98
CA ARG A 199 3.45 -19.38 2.30
C ARG A 199 3.97 -18.34 3.31
N PRO A 200 3.28 -18.08 4.43
CA PRO A 200 3.79 -17.17 5.45
C PRO A 200 5.16 -17.65 5.94
N PRO A 201 6.12 -16.74 6.20
CA PRO A 201 7.43 -17.12 6.67
C PRO A 201 7.28 -17.94 7.96
N ARG A 202 7.88 -19.14 7.99
CA ARG A 202 7.99 -19.89 9.24
C ARG A 202 8.75 -18.99 10.21
N ARG A 203 8.19 -18.73 11.40
CA ARG A 203 9.00 -18.24 12.51
C ARG A 203 10.09 -19.29 12.72
N ALA A 204 11.36 -18.88 12.63
CA ALA A 204 12.39 -19.58 13.38
C ALA A 204 11.99 -19.52 14.86
N ASP A 205 12.24 -20.58 15.62
CA ASP A 205 11.74 -20.74 16.99
C ASP A 205 12.03 -19.49 17.83
N ARG A 206 10.97 -18.72 18.12
CA ARG A 206 11.00 -17.62 19.08
C ARG A 206 10.31 -18.10 20.33
N SER A 207 11.07 -18.11 21.44
CA SER A 207 10.57 -18.49 22.76
C SER A 207 9.35 -17.64 23.15
N PRO A 208 8.35 -18.16 23.89
CA PRO A 208 7.09 -17.44 24.13
C PRO A 208 7.17 -16.20 25.04
N LEU A 209 8.37 -15.77 25.44
CA LEU A 209 8.61 -14.88 26.59
C LEU A 209 9.42 -13.61 26.28
N ASP A 210 9.57 -13.23 25.00
CA ASP A 210 10.09 -11.88 24.67
C ASP A 210 9.01 -10.82 24.96
N GLU A 211 9.13 -10.14 26.11
CA GLU A 211 8.28 -9.02 26.58
C GLU A 211 8.32 -7.74 25.69
N GLY A 212 8.74 -7.89 24.43
CA GLY A 212 8.82 -6.84 23.43
C GLY A 212 8.24 -7.21 22.06
N ASP A 213 7.53 -8.34 21.90
CA ASP A 213 6.84 -8.64 20.63
C ASP A 213 5.77 -7.56 20.39
N PRO A 214 5.90 -6.71 19.34
CA PRO A 214 4.85 -5.76 19.02
C PRO A 214 3.58 -6.55 18.71
N GLY A 215 2.52 -6.25 19.45
CA GLY A 215 1.24 -6.93 19.35
C GLY A 215 0.62 -6.82 17.95
N PHE A 216 -0.58 -7.37 17.80
CA PHE A 216 -1.29 -7.29 16.52
C PHE A 216 -1.46 -5.82 16.08
N SER A 217 -1.07 -5.53 14.84
CA SER A 217 -1.21 -4.20 14.21
C SER A 217 -2.68 -3.79 14.06
N LEU A 218 -3.58 -4.78 14.07
CA LEU A 218 -5.04 -4.64 14.04
C LEU A 218 -5.65 -5.87 14.73
N VAL A 219 -6.69 -5.66 15.54
CA VAL A 219 -7.58 -6.74 16.01
C VAL A 219 -8.98 -6.50 15.46
N VAL A 220 -9.46 -7.47 14.69
CA VAL A 220 -10.81 -7.46 14.11
C VAL A 220 -11.72 -8.30 15.00
N LEU A 221 -12.82 -7.72 15.45
CA LEU A 221 -13.85 -8.43 16.20
C LEU A 221 -14.97 -8.83 15.23
N ALA A 222 -15.16 -10.12 15.03
CA ALA A 222 -16.20 -10.73 14.20
C ALA A 222 -17.09 -11.66 15.04
N PRO A 223 -17.82 -11.13 16.05
CA PRO A 223 -18.74 -11.93 16.87
C PRO A 223 -19.81 -12.61 16.01
N ARG A 224 -20.22 -13.82 16.42
CA ARG A 224 -21.34 -14.55 15.78
C ARG A 224 -22.68 -14.25 16.43
N ASP A 225 -22.70 -14.07 17.75
CA ASP A 225 -23.94 -13.97 18.52
C ASP A 225 -24.43 -12.53 18.57
N ASP A 226 -25.71 -12.32 18.27
CA ASP A 226 -26.32 -10.99 18.11
C ASP A 226 -26.13 -10.13 19.36
N VAL A 227 -26.18 -10.74 20.55
CA VAL A 227 -25.96 -10.06 21.84
C VAL A 227 -24.53 -9.54 21.98
N ALA A 228 -23.52 -10.29 21.51
CA ALA A 228 -22.11 -9.89 21.61
C ALA A 228 -21.73 -8.74 20.65
N VAL A 229 -22.58 -8.44 19.66
CA VAL A 229 -22.48 -7.22 18.83
C VAL A 229 -22.88 -5.99 19.63
N HIS A 230 -23.85 -6.13 20.54
CA HIS A 230 -24.45 -5.03 21.31
C HIS A 230 -23.82 -4.84 22.71
N ALA A 231 -23.32 -5.92 23.31
CA ALA A 231 -22.63 -5.93 24.61
C ALA A 231 -21.35 -6.76 24.52
N PRO A 232 -20.26 -6.23 23.91
CA PRO A 232 -18.96 -6.88 23.95
C PRO A 232 -18.41 -6.93 25.38
N ASP A 233 -17.75 -8.03 25.75
CA ASP A 233 -17.11 -8.19 27.07
C ASP A 233 -16.13 -7.03 27.36
N PRO A 234 -16.35 -6.24 28.43
CA PRO A 234 -15.50 -5.10 28.75
C PRO A 234 -14.05 -5.50 29.07
N ALA A 235 -13.80 -6.66 29.69
CA ALA A 235 -12.43 -7.08 30.02
C ALA A 235 -11.61 -7.39 28.74
N SER A 236 -12.25 -8.03 27.76
CA SER A 236 -11.69 -8.24 26.42
C SER A 236 -11.44 -6.94 25.64
N ALA A 237 -12.22 -5.88 25.91
CA ALA A 237 -12.05 -4.57 25.29
C ALA A 237 -10.96 -3.73 25.98
N GLU A 238 -10.92 -3.68 27.31
CA GLU A 238 -9.92 -2.93 28.10
C GLU A 238 -8.49 -3.38 27.78
N THR A 239 -8.26 -4.70 27.67
CA THR A 239 -6.95 -5.26 27.28
C THR A 239 -6.49 -4.80 25.89
N LEU A 240 -7.43 -4.61 24.96
CA LEU A 240 -7.12 -4.11 23.61
C LEU A 240 -6.90 -2.59 23.61
N LEU A 241 -7.71 -1.85 24.36
CA LEU A 241 -7.61 -0.39 24.48
C LEU A 241 -6.30 0.04 25.18
N SER A 242 -5.91 -0.64 26.25
CA SER A 242 -4.67 -0.36 27.00
C SER A 242 -3.41 -0.63 26.17
N SER A 243 -3.45 -1.65 25.29
CA SER A 243 -2.35 -1.97 24.36
C SER A 243 -2.16 -0.95 23.21
N GLY A 244 -3.07 0.02 23.05
CA GLY A 244 -3.05 0.97 21.93
C GLY A 244 -3.40 0.36 20.57
N THR A 245 -3.91 -0.88 20.55
CA THR A 245 -4.24 -1.63 19.33
C THR A 245 -5.50 -1.08 18.66
N LEU A 246 -5.48 -0.97 17.32
CA LEU A 246 -6.68 -0.60 16.57
C LEU A 246 -7.71 -1.74 16.64
N ILE A 247 -8.92 -1.39 17.10
CA ILE A 247 -10.09 -2.28 17.11
C ILE A 247 -10.98 -1.89 15.92
N SER A 248 -11.45 -2.88 15.15
CA SER A 248 -12.47 -2.68 14.12
C SER A 248 -13.63 -3.65 14.33
N THR A 249 -14.85 -3.12 14.28
CA THR A 249 -16.11 -3.88 14.29
C THR A 249 -16.84 -3.70 12.96
N PRO A 250 -17.51 -4.74 12.40
CA PRO A 250 -18.13 -4.67 11.09
C PRO A 250 -19.24 -3.60 10.98
N VAL A 251 -19.92 -3.28 12.09
CA VAL A 251 -20.98 -2.23 12.14
C VAL A 251 -20.43 -0.82 11.83
N SER A 252 -19.12 -0.59 12.04
CA SER A 252 -18.49 0.73 11.85
C SER A 252 -18.13 1.10 10.40
N TRP A 253 -18.39 0.23 9.42
CA TRP A 253 -17.89 0.33 8.03
C TRP A 253 -18.61 1.36 7.13
N ARG A 254 -19.27 2.38 7.70
CA ARG A 254 -19.88 3.49 6.94
C ARG A 254 -18.91 4.67 6.79
N GLY A 255 -18.00 4.60 5.82
CA GLY A 255 -17.39 5.81 5.23
C GLY A 255 -15.90 5.76 4.86
N PRO A 256 -15.44 6.58 3.88
CA PRO A 256 -14.08 6.55 3.33
C PRO A 256 -12.99 7.11 4.27
N VAL A 257 -13.37 7.73 5.40
CA VAL A 257 -12.47 8.41 6.34
C VAL A 257 -11.46 7.43 6.99
N TRP A 258 -11.81 6.15 7.12
CA TRP A 258 -11.02 5.16 7.87
C TRP A 258 -9.70 4.79 7.18
N TRP A 259 -9.70 4.59 5.86
CA TRP A 259 -8.49 4.30 5.07
C TRP A 259 -7.47 5.45 5.11
N ALA A 260 -7.96 6.71 5.11
CA ALA A 260 -7.10 7.87 5.29
C ALA A 260 -6.44 7.88 6.68
N ARG A 261 -7.17 7.51 7.74
CA ARG A 261 -6.65 7.47 9.12
C ARG A 261 -5.63 6.34 9.32
N TRP A 262 -5.85 5.17 8.73
CA TRP A 262 -4.90 4.04 8.73
C TRP A 262 -3.57 4.42 8.06
N SER A 263 -3.63 4.98 6.83
CA SER A 263 -2.43 5.44 6.11
C SER A 263 -1.70 6.61 6.80
N CYS A 264 -2.39 7.38 7.65
CA CYS A 264 -1.79 8.46 8.44
C CYS A 264 -1.02 8.00 9.68
N ARG A 265 -1.26 6.78 10.22
CA ARG A 265 -0.47 6.24 11.34
C ARG A 265 0.75 5.45 10.87
N ALA A 266 0.64 4.66 9.80
CA ALA A 266 1.80 4.04 9.13
C ALA A 266 2.89 5.08 8.74
N ARG A 267 2.49 6.32 8.40
CA ARG A 267 3.41 7.44 8.16
C ARG A 267 4.14 7.98 9.40
N ARG A 268 3.64 7.75 10.61
CA ARG A 268 4.32 8.13 11.87
C ARG A 268 5.27 7.04 12.32
N ASP A 269 4.86 5.79 12.26
CA ASP A 269 5.68 4.68 12.77
C ASP A 269 6.93 4.48 11.90
N ALA A 270 6.81 4.63 10.57
CA ALA A 270 7.95 4.70 9.66
C ALA A 270 8.92 5.87 9.93
N ARG A 271 8.45 6.98 10.53
CA ARG A 271 9.31 8.11 10.97
C ARG A 271 9.88 7.91 12.37
N ALA A 272 9.25 7.09 13.22
CA ALA A 272 9.76 6.74 14.54
C ALA A 272 10.97 5.79 14.42
N VAL A 273 10.88 4.80 13.53
CA VAL A 273 12.00 3.88 13.23
C VAL A 273 13.19 4.63 12.62
N SER A 274 12.98 5.61 11.73
CA SER A 274 14.07 6.37 11.11
C SER A 274 14.73 7.43 12.02
N ARG A 275 14.27 7.61 13.26
CA ARG A 275 14.79 8.63 14.21
C ARG A 275 15.72 8.08 15.29
N ARG A 276 15.96 6.77 15.36
CA ARG A 276 16.84 6.15 16.37
C ARG A 276 18.34 6.13 15.98
N THR A 277 18.73 6.70 14.85
CA THR A 277 20.13 6.69 14.36
C THR A 277 20.57 8.03 13.74
N VAL A 278 20.65 9.10 14.55
CA VAL A 278 21.48 10.29 14.26
C VAL A 278 21.98 10.89 15.59
N PRO A 279 23.31 11.06 15.81
CA PRO A 279 23.83 11.81 16.95
C PRO A 279 23.58 13.32 16.80
N THR A 280 23.35 14.01 17.93
CA THR A 280 23.10 15.46 17.95
C THR A 280 24.35 16.28 17.61
N GLY A 281 24.28 17.08 16.55
CA GLY A 281 25.31 18.04 16.13
C GLY A 281 24.74 19.45 15.91
N THR A 282 25.47 20.43 16.43
CA THR A 282 25.30 21.90 16.50
C THR A 282 24.65 22.64 15.31
N ARG A 283 23.83 23.66 15.62
CA ARG A 283 23.41 24.79 14.74
C ARG A 283 24.56 25.80 14.55
N PRO A 284 24.67 26.50 13.39
CA PRO A 284 23.86 27.71 13.10
C PRO A 284 22.54 27.47 12.29
N GLY A 285 21.85 28.44 11.67
CA GLY A 285 22.08 29.89 11.46
C GLY A 285 20.85 30.64 10.91
N ARG A 286 21.03 31.67 10.07
CA ARG A 286 19.99 32.50 9.39
C ARG A 286 20.44 32.93 7.98
N GLY A 287 19.52 33.19 7.02
CA GLY A 287 19.85 33.95 5.80
C GLY A 287 18.90 33.89 4.60
N TRP A 288 17.88 34.77 4.59
CA TRP A 288 17.29 35.46 3.42
C TRP A 288 16.61 34.74 2.21
N SER A 289 15.76 35.53 1.55
CA SER A 289 15.01 35.37 0.29
C SER A 289 14.89 36.78 -0.33
N PRO A 290 14.20 37.05 -1.46
CA PRO A 290 13.91 36.26 -2.66
C PRO A 290 14.34 37.00 -3.98
N SER A 291 14.16 36.39 -5.16
CA SER A 291 13.65 37.03 -6.41
C SER A 291 13.81 36.10 -7.64
N GLY A 292 13.10 36.39 -8.74
CA GLY A 292 13.41 35.82 -10.07
C GLY A 292 12.44 34.76 -10.63
N ALA A 293 11.24 35.19 -11.06
CA ALA A 293 10.53 34.61 -12.21
C ALA A 293 10.84 35.50 -13.45
N PRO A 294 10.54 35.13 -14.73
CA PRO A 294 9.60 34.09 -15.18
C PRO A 294 10.06 33.21 -16.38
N ALA A 295 9.29 32.16 -16.72
CA ALA A 295 9.09 31.65 -18.09
C ALA A 295 8.00 30.56 -18.14
N GLY A 296 7.13 30.64 -19.17
CA GLY A 296 6.04 29.71 -19.55
C GLY A 296 5.90 28.38 -18.80
N SER A 297 5.13 28.36 -17.71
CA SER A 297 4.75 27.11 -17.05
C SER A 297 3.59 26.45 -17.78
N ALA A 298 3.88 25.43 -18.58
CA ALA A 298 2.88 24.46 -19.03
C ALA A 298 2.06 23.96 -17.82
N GLY A 299 0.74 24.10 -17.89
CA GLY A 299 -0.19 23.92 -16.77
C GLY A 299 -0.67 22.49 -16.59
N TRP A 300 -1.03 22.12 -15.37
CA TRP A 300 -1.84 20.92 -15.12
C TRP A 300 -3.31 21.34 -15.09
N VAL A 301 -4.14 20.71 -15.90
CA VAL A 301 -5.60 20.89 -15.86
C VAL A 301 -6.23 19.53 -15.54
N PRO A 302 -7.22 19.46 -14.62
CA PRO A 302 -8.04 18.25 -14.45
C PRO A 302 -8.65 17.87 -15.80
N ALA A 303 -8.65 16.58 -16.15
CA ALA A 303 -9.38 16.17 -17.34
C ALA A 303 -10.89 16.27 -17.06
N ILE A 304 -11.54 17.18 -17.77
CA ILE A 304 -13.00 17.20 -17.98
C ILE A 304 -13.32 16.16 -19.06
#